data_AF-A0ABC8TI37-F1
#
_entry.id   AF-A0ABC8TI37-F1
#
_cell.length_a   1.000
_cell.length_b   1.000
_cell.length_c   1.000
_cell.angle_alpha   90.00
_cell.angle_beta   90.00
_cell.angle_gamma   90.00
#
_symmetry.space_group_name_H-M   'P 1'
#
loop_
_entity.id
_entity.type
_entity.pdbx_description
1 polymer ?
#
loop_
_entity_poly.entity_id
_entity_poly.type
_entity_poly.pdbx_seq_one_letter_code
_entity_poly.pdbx_strand_id
1 'polypeptide(L)'
;MLATGRFETEMDEAMGRRQEKYNLWGISGKEKSSSMSKVVVKLDTTRSPEFLGLNLDYGLWPETNFGENVIIGLVDSGIWSESDSFNDIGIQLIPSRWKGACDQN
;
A
#
# COMPACT_ATOMS: atom_id res chain seq x y z
N MET A 1 5.53 23.85 -5.92
CA MET A 1 4.98 24.42 -7.17
C MET A 1 3.80 23.55 -7.59
N LEU A 2 2.67 24.17 -7.87
CA LEU A 2 1.42 23.51 -8.24
C LEU A 2 1.45 23.07 -9.72
N ALA A 3 0.92 21.88 -9.99
CA ALA A 3 0.27 21.57 -11.25
C ALA A 3 -1.05 20.87 -10.93
N THR A 4 -2.14 21.64 -11.01
CA THR A 4 -3.52 21.16 -10.95
C THR A 4 -3.92 20.68 -12.34
N GLY A 5 -4.21 19.39 -12.48
CA GLY A 5 -4.79 18.80 -13.69
C GLY A 5 -6.16 18.20 -13.38
N ARG A 6 -7.22 18.87 -13.84
CA ARG A 6 -8.62 18.48 -13.74
C ARG A 6 -8.92 17.34 -14.72
N PHE A 7 -9.21 16.15 -14.21
CA PHE A 7 -9.92 15.09 -14.94
C PHE A 7 -11.04 14.57 -14.02
N GLU A 8 -12.07 15.40 -13.83
CA GLU A 8 -13.36 15.03 -13.26
C GLU A 8 -14.42 15.39 -14.30
N THR A 9 -14.89 14.39 -15.04
CA THR A 9 -16.22 14.32 -15.67
C THR A 9 -16.35 12.92 -16.26
N GLU A 10 -17.12 12.06 -15.60
CA GLU A 10 -17.76 10.79 -16.08
C GLU A 10 -17.79 9.65 -15.06
N MET A 11 -17.96 9.94 -13.76
CA MET A 11 -18.49 8.93 -12.83
C MET A 11 -19.56 9.45 -11.86
N ASP A 12 -20.16 10.60 -12.17
CA ASP A 12 -21.19 11.25 -11.34
C ASP A 12 -22.63 11.12 -11.89
N GLU A 13 -22.84 10.48 -13.05
CA GLU A 13 -24.21 10.30 -13.61
C GLU A 13 -24.85 8.93 -13.31
N ALA A 14 -24.18 8.02 -12.59
CA ALA A 14 -24.71 6.67 -12.31
C ALA A 14 -25.17 6.41 -10.87
N MET A 15 -25.13 7.38 -9.96
CA MET A 15 -25.63 7.21 -8.58
C MET A 15 -26.47 8.39 -8.10
N GLY A 16 -27.53 8.67 -8.86
CA GLY A 16 -28.68 9.39 -8.33
C GLY A 16 -29.31 8.64 -7.17
N ARG A 17 -28.96 9.00 -5.94
CA ARG A 17 -29.86 8.95 -4.77
C ARG A 17 -29.45 10.00 -3.73
N ARG A 18 -30.20 11.08 -3.79
CA ARG A 18 -30.43 12.12 -2.78
C ARG A 18 -30.52 11.49 -1.37
N GLN A 19 -29.67 11.89 -0.43
CA GLN A 19 -29.99 11.82 1.00
C GLN A 19 -29.53 13.09 1.71
N GLU A 20 -30.52 13.91 2.01
CA GLU A 20 -30.48 15.01 2.95
C GLU A 20 -30.02 14.52 4.34
N LYS A 21 -29.05 15.22 4.95
CA LYS A 21 -29.07 15.49 6.39
C LYS A 21 -28.03 16.54 6.76
N TYR A 22 -28.41 17.80 6.53
CA TYR A 22 -27.93 18.90 7.36
C TYR A 22 -28.34 18.63 8.82
N ASN A 23 -27.47 19.04 9.75
CA ASN A 23 -27.71 19.25 11.19
C ASN A 23 -27.48 18.07 12.15
N LEU A 24 -26.22 17.90 12.55
CA LEU A 24 -25.88 17.64 13.96
C LEU A 24 -24.77 18.64 14.37
N TRP A 25 -25.22 19.79 14.87
CA TRP A 25 -24.40 20.73 15.63
C TRP A 25 -24.21 20.16 17.05
N GLY A 26 -22.98 20.12 17.55
CA GLY A 26 -22.69 20.06 18.99
C GLY A 26 -22.46 18.68 19.59
N ILE A 27 -21.29 18.07 19.36
CA ILE A 27 -20.63 17.24 20.38
C ILE A 27 -19.14 17.59 20.39
N SER A 28 -18.66 18.02 21.55
CA SER A 28 -17.25 18.31 21.83
C SER A 28 -16.44 17.03 21.99
N GLY A 29 -15.16 17.05 21.61
CA GLY A 29 -14.20 15.98 21.89
C GLY A 29 -13.81 15.20 20.65
N LYS A 30 -12.66 15.57 20.05
CA LYS A 30 -12.10 14.88 18.90
C LYS A 30 -11.18 13.75 19.34
N GLU A 31 -11.55 12.52 19.00
CA GLU A 31 -10.63 11.56 18.41
C GLU A 31 -11.23 11.15 17.06
N LYS A 32 -10.82 11.85 15.99
CA LYS A 32 -11.08 11.34 14.65
C LYS A 32 -9.98 10.33 14.34
N SER A 33 -10.14 9.11 14.82
CA SER A 33 -9.56 7.98 14.09
C SER A 33 -10.29 7.96 12.76
N SER A 34 -9.63 8.43 11.70
CA SER A 34 -10.17 8.27 10.35
C SER A 34 -10.22 6.78 10.10
N SER A 35 -11.40 6.19 10.32
CA SER A 35 -11.73 4.85 9.87
C SER A 35 -11.65 4.88 8.35
N MET A 36 -10.45 4.60 7.84
CA MET A 36 -10.26 4.24 6.45
C MET A 36 -11.05 2.95 6.30
N SER A 37 -12.21 3.05 5.67
CA SER A 37 -13.06 1.89 5.43
C SER A 37 -12.19 0.81 4.81
N LYS A 38 -12.03 -0.32 5.50
CA LYS A 38 -11.28 -1.46 4.98
C LYS A 38 -12.00 -1.94 3.73
N VAL A 39 -11.51 -1.50 2.57
CA VAL A 39 -11.94 -2.04 1.28
C VAL A 39 -11.41 -3.47 1.27
N VAL A 40 -12.31 -4.44 1.34
CA VAL A 40 -11.93 -5.86 1.24
C VAL A 40 -11.65 -6.13 -0.23
N VAL A 41 -10.37 -6.00 -0.61
CA VAL A 41 -9.89 -6.37 -1.94
C VAL A 41 -9.65 -7.88 -1.97
N LYS A 42 -9.98 -8.53 -3.09
CA LYS A 42 -9.67 -9.95 -3.30
C LYS A 42 -8.15 -10.10 -3.45
N LEU A 43 -7.53 -10.93 -2.62
CA LEU A 43 -6.12 -11.27 -2.76
C LEU A 43 -5.90 -12.02 -4.08
N ASP A 44 -5.05 -11.48 -4.94
CA ASP A 44 -4.73 -12.09 -6.24
C ASP A 44 -3.60 -13.14 -6.16
N THR A 45 -2.80 -13.16 -5.09
CA THR A 45 -1.53 -13.91 -5.02
C THR A 45 -1.38 -14.86 -3.83
N THR A 46 -2.46 -15.49 -3.37
CA THR A 46 -2.39 -16.38 -2.19
C THR A 46 -1.58 -17.66 -2.40
N ARG A 47 -1.38 -18.10 -3.65
CA ARG A 47 -0.74 -19.39 -3.98
C ARG A 47 0.29 -19.33 -5.11
N SER A 48 0.65 -18.13 -5.58
CA SER A 48 1.62 -18.01 -6.67
C SER A 48 3.01 -18.55 -6.32
N PRO A 49 3.56 -18.42 -5.09
CA PRO A 49 4.86 -19.01 -4.78
C PRO A 49 4.86 -20.54 -4.87
N GLU A 50 3.82 -21.20 -4.34
CA GLU A 50 3.66 -22.65 -4.44
C GLU A 50 3.54 -23.11 -5.89
N PHE A 51 2.75 -22.39 -6.71
CA PHE A 51 2.60 -22.69 -8.13
C PHE A 51 3.93 -22.59 -8.89
N LEU A 52 4.79 -21.65 -8.50
CA LEU A 52 6.13 -21.48 -9.05
C LEU A 52 7.17 -22.43 -8.42
N GLY A 53 6.78 -23.29 -7.48
CA GLY A 53 7.67 -24.24 -6.82
C GLY A 53 8.63 -23.58 -5.82
N LEU A 54 8.34 -22.36 -5.35
CA LEU A 54 9.13 -21.68 -4.34
C LEU A 54 8.78 -22.22 -2.95
N ASN A 55 9.80 -22.59 -2.18
CA ASN A 55 9.65 -23.24 -0.88
C ASN A 55 10.65 -22.66 0.13
N LEU A 56 10.28 -22.66 1.40
CA LEU A 56 11.10 -22.09 2.48
C LEU A 56 12.33 -22.94 2.82
N ASP A 57 12.23 -24.26 2.65
CA ASP A 57 13.24 -25.22 3.12
C ASP A 57 14.21 -25.64 2.00
N TYR A 58 13.81 -25.53 0.73
CA TYR A 58 14.60 -25.95 -0.42
C TYR A 58 14.34 -25.13 -1.69
N GLY A 59 15.24 -25.28 -2.67
CA GLY A 59 15.13 -24.63 -3.98
C GLY A 59 15.61 -23.18 -3.96
N LEU A 60 15.06 -22.37 -4.88
CA LEU A 60 15.62 -21.06 -5.21
C LEU A 60 15.67 -20.08 -4.02
N TRP A 61 14.68 -20.11 -3.13
CA TRP A 61 14.62 -19.19 -1.99
C TRP A 61 15.79 -19.35 -1.02
N PRO A 62 16.02 -20.51 -0.39
CA PRO A 62 17.20 -20.68 0.46
C PRO A 62 18.52 -20.57 -0.31
N GLU A 63 18.57 -21.00 -1.58
CA GLU A 63 19.79 -20.87 -2.43
C GLU A 63 20.19 -19.42 -2.72
N THR A 64 19.22 -18.52 -2.82
CA THR A 64 19.43 -17.08 -3.05
C THR A 64 19.33 -16.24 -1.79
N ASN A 65 19.28 -16.90 -0.62
CA ASN A 65 19.08 -16.24 0.67
C ASN A 65 17.85 -15.31 0.66
N PHE A 66 16.74 -15.81 0.09
CA PHE A 66 15.46 -15.10 -0.03
C PHE A 66 15.54 -13.73 -0.74
N GLY A 67 16.58 -13.51 -1.56
CA GLY A 67 16.81 -12.24 -2.23
C GLY A 67 17.41 -11.16 -1.33
N GLU A 68 18.04 -11.53 -0.21
CA GLU A 68 18.75 -10.59 0.66
C GLU A 68 19.75 -9.74 -0.14
N ASN A 69 19.87 -8.45 0.24
CA ASN A 69 20.79 -7.50 -0.39
C ASN A 69 20.48 -7.22 -1.88
N VAL A 70 19.33 -7.66 -2.40
CA VAL A 70 18.77 -7.23 -3.68
C VAL A 70 17.81 -6.07 -3.45
N ILE A 71 17.80 -5.09 -4.36
CA ILE A 71 16.92 -3.91 -4.28
C ILE A 71 16.11 -3.86 -5.58
N ILE A 72 14.78 -3.93 -5.45
CA ILE A 72 13.84 -3.89 -6.58
C ILE A 72 13.19 -2.50 -6.59
N GLY A 73 13.45 -1.72 -7.64
CA GLY A 73 12.76 -0.45 -7.86
C GLY A 73 11.44 -0.67 -8.58
N LEU A 74 10.36 -0.08 -8.08
CA LEU A 74 9.03 -0.15 -8.68
C LEU A 74 8.62 1.24 -9.21
N VAL A 75 8.19 1.31 -10.47
CA VAL A 75 7.63 2.53 -11.07
C VAL A 75 6.11 2.39 -11.05
N ASP A 76 5.47 3.01 -10.06
CA ASP A 76 4.04 2.91 -9.77
C ASP A 76 3.50 4.25 -9.23
N SER A 77 2.23 4.28 -8.86
CA SER A 77 1.49 5.37 -8.22
C SER A 77 1.91 5.67 -6.77
N GLY A 78 2.75 4.84 -6.17
CA GLY A 78 3.25 5.01 -4.80
C GLY A 78 3.24 3.70 -4.02
N ILE A 79 3.34 3.81 -2.70
CA ILE A 79 3.33 2.69 -1.77
C ILE A 79 2.51 3.06 -0.52
N TRP A 80 1.83 2.08 0.08
CA TRP A 80 1.18 2.24 1.37
C TRP A 80 2.08 1.62 2.46
N SER A 81 2.97 2.45 3.03
CA SER A 81 4.03 2.02 3.95
C SER A 81 3.55 1.39 5.25
N GLU A 82 2.32 1.68 5.68
CA GLU A 82 1.75 1.18 6.92
C GLU A 82 1.20 -0.25 6.81
N SER A 83 1.23 -0.86 5.63
CA SER A 83 0.80 -2.25 5.45
C SER A 83 1.76 -3.23 6.11
N ASP A 84 1.22 -4.27 6.78
CA ASP A 84 2.02 -5.34 7.41
C ASP A 84 2.99 -6.05 6.44
N SER A 85 2.70 -6.02 5.14
CA SER A 85 3.58 -6.57 4.10
C SER A 85 4.93 -5.86 3.97
N PHE A 86 5.06 -4.64 4.50
CA PHE A 86 6.30 -3.83 4.49
C PHE A 86 6.94 -3.71 5.87
N ASN A 87 6.55 -4.56 6.83
CA ASN A 87 7.19 -4.65 8.14
C ASN A 87 8.65 -5.15 7.99
N ASP A 88 9.58 -4.47 8.64
CA ASP A 88 11.02 -4.72 8.56
C ASP A 88 11.57 -5.63 9.69
N ILE A 89 10.70 -6.22 10.52
CA ILE A 89 11.13 -7.19 11.53
C ILE A 89 11.86 -8.37 10.86
N GLY A 90 13.11 -8.57 11.27
CA GLY A 90 13.97 -9.64 10.75
C GLY A 90 14.68 -9.30 9.44
N ILE A 91 14.50 -8.08 8.91
CA ILE A 91 15.25 -7.59 7.76
C ILE A 91 16.59 -7.01 8.23
N GLN A 92 17.66 -7.26 7.47
CA GLN A 92 19.00 -6.73 7.75
C GLN A 92 19.10 -5.23 7.46
N LEU A 93 20.24 -4.64 7.85
CA LEU A 93 20.54 -3.24 7.56
C LEU A 93 20.54 -2.95 6.06
N ILE A 94 20.17 -1.71 5.71
CA ILE A 94 20.18 -1.21 4.34
C ILE A 94 21.59 -1.39 3.74
N PRO A 95 21.72 -1.98 2.53
CA PRO A 95 23.00 -2.17 1.88
C PRO A 95 23.77 -0.85 1.70
N SER A 96 25.06 -0.83 2.01
CA SER A 96 25.92 0.37 1.90
C SER A 96 26.02 0.94 0.47
N ARG A 97 25.73 0.12 -0.54
CA ARG A 97 25.66 0.52 -1.95
C ARG A 97 24.40 1.32 -2.30
N TRP A 98 23.38 1.31 -1.44
CA TRP A 98 22.14 2.05 -1.66
C TRP A 98 22.39 3.55 -1.53
N LYS A 99 21.92 4.30 -2.52
CA LYS A 99 22.07 5.77 -2.60
C LYS A 99 20.73 6.48 -2.77
N GLY A 100 19.61 5.77 -2.64
CA GLY A 100 18.30 6.40 -2.72
C GLY A 100 17.98 7.17 -1.45
N ALA A 101 17.06 8.12 -1.56
CA ALA A 101 16.57 8.93 -0.46
C ALA A 101 15.07 8.70 -0.26
N CYS A 102 14.62 8.81 0.99
CA CYS A 102 13.21 8.94 1.29
C CYS A 102 12.83 10.42 1.23
N ASP A 103 11.83 10.75 0.44
CA ASP A 103 11.26 12.08 0.45
C ASP A 103 10.36 12.24 1.69
N GLN A 104 10.44 13.41 2.34
CA GLN A 104 9.58 13.75 3.47
C GLN A 104 8.46 14.63 2.92
N ASN A 105 7.30 14.03 2.69
CA ASN A 105 6.11 14.74 2.25
C ASN A 105 5.44 15.49 3.41
#